data_AF-A0A7W1IH66-F1
#
_entry.id   AF-A0A7W1IH66-F1
#
_cell.length_a   1.000
_cell.length_b   1.000
_cell.length_c   1.000
_cell.angle_alpha   90.00
_cell.angle_beta   90.00
_cell.angle_gamma   90.00
#
_symmetry.space_group_name_H-M   'P 1'
#
loop_
_entity.id
_entity.type
_entity.pdbx_description
1 polymer ?
#
loop_
_entity_poly.entity_id
_entity_poly.type
_entity_poly.pdbx_seq_one_letter_code
_entity_poly.pdbx_strand_id
1 'polypeptide(L)'
;MKKGGHKIGEVTASFKIENESILVVGADKFSSIRLKVTDAALNLVMLQVYYEGGEVEDIPVKSELKAGAETRLIAVKGKPLKKVSFTYKTLPNSESDKAHIELWGLK
;
A
#
# COMPACT_ATOMS: atom_id res chain seq x y z
N MET A 1 0.41 -24.47 7.28
CA MET A 1 -0.06 -23.12 7.65
C MET A 1 0.21 -22.20 6.47
N LYS A 2 -0.81 -21.57 5.87
CA LYS A 2 -0.58 -20.57 4.80
C LYS A 2 0.39 -19.53 5.37
N LYS A 3 1.51 -19.28 4.69
CA LYS A 3 2.47 -18.19 5.00
C LYS A 3 1.77 -16.84 4.74
N GLY A 4 0.71 -16.56 5.49
CA GLY A 4 -0.20 -15.44 5.28
C GLY A 4 0.42 -14.18 5.84
N GLY A 5 0.48 -13.13 5.02
CA GLY A 5 0.92 -11.82 5.48
C GLY A 5 0.10 -11.32 6.66
N HIS A 6 0.67 -10.36 7.40
CA HIS A 6 0.03 -9.67 8.51
C HIS A 6 -0.42 -8.28 8.06
N LYS A 7 -1.61 -7.82 8.48
CA LYS A 7 -2.02 -6.42 8.26
C LYS A 7 -1.18 -5.53 9.16
N ILE A 8 -0.44 -4.61 8.56
CA ILE A 8 0.54 -3.75 9.26
C ILE A 8 0.13 -2.28 9.24
N GLY A 9 -0.98 -1.94 8.61
CA GLY A 9 -1.58 -0.61 8.64
C GLY A 9 -2.74 -0.48 7.67
N GLU A 10 -3.49 0.61 7.76
CA GLU A 10 -4.59 0.94 6.86
C GLU A 10 -4.85 2.45 6.82
N VAL A 11 -5.54 2.90 5.77
CA VAL A 11 -6.03 4.27 5.63
C VAL A 11 -7.31 4.28 4.80
N THR A 12 -8.18 5.26 5.01
CA THR A 12 -9.27 5.60 4.09
C THR A 12 -8.84 6.78 3.25
N ALA A 13 -8.44 6.51 2.01
CA ALA A 13 -8.06 7.52 1.05
C ALA A 13 -9.30 8.31 0.63
N SER A 14 -9.30 9.62 0.89
CA SER A 14 -10.28 10.52 0.31
C SER A 14 -9.75 10.95 -1.05
N PHE A 15 -10.47 10.66 -2.14
CA PHE A 15 -10.03 10.90 -3.53
C PHE A 15 -9.82 12.38 -3.91
N LYS A 16 -9.70 13.25 -2.91
CA LYS A 16 -9.32 14.66 -2.98
C LYS A 16 -7.80 14.85 -3.10
N ILE A 17 -7.00 13.89 -2.61
CA ILE A 17 -5.54 13.96 -2.60
C ILE A 17 -5.02 12.68 -3.28
N GLU A 18 -4.24 12.84 -4.35
CA GLU A 18 -3.66 11.72 -5.11
C GLU A 18 -2.51 11.01 -4.38
N ASN A 19 -2.18 11.44 -3.16
CA ASN A 19 -1.08 10.92 -2.36
C ASN A 19 -1.56 10.64 -0.94
N GLU A 20 -1.35 9.41 -0.49
CA GLU A 20 -1.73 8.96 0.85
C GLU A 20 -0.54 8.24 1.50
N SER A 21 -0.59 8.09 2.82
CA SER A 21 0.43 7.36 3.55
C SER A 21 -0.14 6.55 4.70
N ILE A 22 0.39 5.33 4.86
CA ILE A 22 0.05 4.40 5.93
C ILE A 22 1.27 4.27 6.84
N LEU A 23 1.09 4.60 8.13
CA LEU A 23 2.08 4.29 9.16
C LEU A 23 2.10 2.78 9.41
N VAL A 24 3.30 2.22 9.55
CA VAL A 24 3.44 0.81 9.87
C VAL A 24 3.33 0.65 11.38
N VAL A 25 2.41 -0.20 11.82
CA VAL A 25 2.24 -0.57 13.21
C VAL A 25 3.25 -1.66 13.57
N GLY A 26 4.19 -1.31 14.44
CA GLY A 26 5.27 -2.19 14.88
C GLY A 26 6.52 -2.09 14.00
N ALA A 27 7.69 -1.98 14.63
CA ALA A 27 8.97 -1.91 13.94
C ALA A 27 9.47 -3.31 13.56
N ASP A 28 8.82 -3.93 12.58
CA ASP A 28 9.17 -5.27 12.10
C ASP A 28 9.76 -5.24 10.67
N LYS A 29 10.55 -6.27 10.36
CA LYS A 29 11.17 -6.47 9.05
C LYS A 29 10.25 -7.34 8.20
N PHE A 30 10.03 -6.90 6.96
CA PHE A 30 9.26 -7.63 5.97
C PHE A 30 10.11 -7.88 4.73
N SER A 31 10.01 -9.06 4.13
CA SER A 31 10.63 -9.37 2.84
C SER A 31 9.81 -8.84 1.67
N SER A 32 8.50 -8.70 1.86
CA SER A 32 7.59 -8.16 0.85
C SER A 32 6.39 -7.49 1.50
N ILE A 33 5.79 -6.56 0.76
CA ILE A 33 4.53 -5.91 1.10
C ILE A 33 3.50 -6.12 -0.02
N ARG A 34 2.23 -5.92 0.30
CA ARG A 34 1.14 -5.77 -0.67
C ARG A 34 0.13 -4.74 -0.17
N LEU A 35 -0.48 -4.02 -1.11
CA LEU A 35 -1.65 -3.19 -0.84
C LEU A 35 -2.91 -3.92 -1.29
N LYS A 36 -3.97 -3.82 -0.49
CA LYS A 36 -5.31 -4.29 -0.84
C LYS A 36 -6.27 -3.11 -0.79
N VAL A 37 -7.11 -2.99 -1.82
CA VAL A 37 -8.17 -1.98 -1.89
C VAL A 37 -9.51 -2.69 -1.75
N THR A 38 -10.39 -2.23 -0.88
CA THR A 38 -11.69 -2.89 -0.64
C THR A 38 -12.81 -2.24 -1.43
N ASP A 39 -12.95 -0.91 -1.36
CA ASP A 39 -14.24 -0.25 -1.64
C ASP A 39 -14.28 0.55 -2.94
N ALA A 40 -13.15 0.70 -3.66
CA ALA A 40 -13.12 1.51 -4.87
C ALA A 40 -12.01 1.08 -5.84
N ALA A 41 -12.17 1.49 -7.10
CA ALA A 41 -11.17 1.24 -8.13
C ALA A 41 -10.18 2.43 -8.25
N LEU A 42 -8.89 2.13 -8.26
CA LEU A 42 -7.82 3.12 -8.37
C LEU A 42 -6.69 2.61 -9.26
N ASN A 43 -5.97 3.54 -9.87
CA ASN A 43 -4.72 3.26 -10.58
C ASN A 43 -3.54 3.65 -9.71
N LEU A 44 -2.85 2.66 -9.16
CA LEU A 44 -1.67 2.83 -8.33
C LEU A 44 -0.45 3.12 -9.20
N VAL A 45 0.16 4.29 -9.00
CA VAL A 45 1.28 4.76 -9.84
C VAL A 45 2.62 4.38 -9.22
N MET A 46 2.82 4.75 -7.95
CA MET A 46 4.10 4.65 -7.26
C MET A 46 3.90 4.35 -5.79
N LEU A 47 4.83 3.59 -5.22
CA LEU A 47 5.01 3.44 -3.78
C LEU A 47 6.32 4.08 -3.36
N GLN A 48 6.33 4.68 -2.18
CA GLN A 48 7.54 5.09 -1.48
C GLN A 48 7.56 4.39 -0.13
N VAL A 49 8.55 3.51 0.06
CA VAL A 49 8.75 2.79 1.31
C VAL A 49 9.77 3.54 2.15
N TYR A 50 9.36 3.97 3.33
CA TYR A 50 10.23 4.66 4.28
C TYR A 50 10.62 3.67 5.38
N TYR A 51 11.92 3.53 5.58
CA TYR A 51 12.48 2.66 6.61
C TYR A 51 12.81 3.46 7.88
N GLU A 52 12.84 2.79 9.03
CA GLU A 52 13.19 3.42 10.32
C GLU A 52 14.61 4.04 10.30
N GLY A 53 15.52 3.48 9.50
CA GLY A 53 16.88 4.00 9.30
C GLY A 53 16.97 5.28 8.44
N GLY A 54 15.84 5.85 8.00
CA GLY A 54 15.79 7.06 7.17
C GLY A 54 15.93 6.82 5.67
N GLU A 55 16.22 5.59 5.25
CA GLU A 55 16.23 5.21 3.83
C GLU A 55 14.83 5.28 3.23
N VAL A 56 14.77 5.66 1.96
CA VAL A 56 13.54 5.66 1.14
C VAL A 56 13.78 4.80 -0.09
N GLU A 57 12.76 4.07 -0.50
CA GLU A 57 12.76 3.27 -1.72
C GLU A 57 11.52 3.59 -2.56
N ASP A 58 11.74 4.06 -3.78
CA ASP A 58 10.69 4.38 -4.74
C ASP A 58 10.45 3.17 -5.66
N ILE A 59 9.22 2.66 -5.66
CA ILE A 59 8.82 1.46 -6.40
C ILE A 59 7.69 1.82 -7.37
N PRO A 60 7.94 1.83 -8.69
CA PRO A 60 6.89 2.00 -9.68
C PRO A 60 6.02 0.74 -9.72
N VAL A 61 4.72 0.89 -9.52
CA VAL A 61 3.79 -0.25 -9.52
C VAL A 61 2.91 -0.28 -10.77
N LYS A 62 2.46 0.88 -11.27
CA LYS A 62 1.60 1.04 -12.46
C LYS A 62 0.54 -0.07 -12.56
N SER A 63 -0.32 -0.16 -11.56
CA SER A 63 -1.33 -1.21 -11.45
C SER A 63 -2.73 -0.62 -11.31
N GLU A 64 -3.62 -1.03 -12.18
CA GLU A 64 -5.05 -0.82 -12.01
C GLU A 64 -5.58 -1.82 -10.98
N LEU A 65 -6.21 -1.32 -9.92
CA LEU A 65 -6.82 -2.10 -8.86
C LEU A 65 -8.32 -1.83 -8.87
N LYS A 66 -9.12 -2.89 -9.02
CA LYS A 66 -10.58 -2.83 -8.84
C LYS A 66 -10.94 -2.92 -7.35
N ALA A 67 -12.19 -2.64 -7.02
CA ALA A 67 -12.70 -2.90 -5.67
C ALA A 67 -12.46 -4.38 -5.29
N GLY A 68 -11.92 -4.61 -4.09
CA GLY A 68 -11.51 -5.92 -3.59
C GLY A 68 -10.18 -6.46 -4.13
N ALA A 69 -9.50 -5.77 -5.04
CA ALA A 69 -8.24 -6.22 -5.62
C ALA A 69 -7.03 -5.95 -4.70
N GLU A 70 -5.96 -6.69 -4.94
CA GLU A 70 -4.66 -6.51 -4.28
C GLU A 70 -3.54 -6.39 -5.31
N THR A 71 -2.47 -5.70 -4.94
CA THR A 71 -1.25 -5.69 -5.74
C THR A 71 -0.60 -7.08 -5.70
N ARG A 72 0.27 -7.35 -6.68
CA ARG A 72 1.29 -8.40 -6.52
C ARG A 72 2.13 -8.15 -5.26
N LEU A 73 2.83 -9.19 -4.81
CA LEU A 73 3.87 -9.02 -3.78
C LEU A 73 4.97 -8.10 -4.32
N ILE A 74 5.30 -7.09 -3.52
CA ILE A 74 6.34 -6.13 -3.82
C ILE A 74 7.48 -6.39 -2.84
N ALA A 75 8.62 -6.84 -3.37
CA ALA A 75 9.82 -7.06 -2.57
C ALA A 75 10.32 -5.72 -2.01
N VAL A 76 10.80 -5.76 -0.77
CA VAL A 76 11.39 -4.62 -0.06
C VAL A 76 12.70 -5.05 0.58
N LYS A 77 13.50 -4.11 1.09
CA LYS A 77 14.89 -4.34 1.53
C LYS A 77 15.06 -5.21 2.80
N GLY A 78 14.00 -5.79 3.36
CA GLY A 78 14.12 -6.61 4.58
C GLY A 78 14.51 -5.80 5.82
N LYS A 79 14.30 -4.49 5.81
CA LYS A 79 14.60 -3.56 6.92
C LYS A 79 13.31 -3.20 7.66
N PRO A 80 13.38 -2.65 8.89
CA PRO A 80 12.18 -2.20 9.60
C PRO A 80 11.49 -1.07 8.82
N LEU A 81 10.19 -1.24 8.53
CA LEU A 81 9.39 -0.23 7.84
C LEU A 81 8.81 0.77 8.84
N LYS A 82 8.82 2.05 8.46
CA LYS A 82 8.23 3.16 9.21
C LYS A 82 6.88 3.56 8.65
N LYS A 83 6.82 3.79 7.35
CA LYS A 83 5.59 4.12 6.62
C LYS A 83 5.70 3.73 5.16
N VAL A 84 4.55 3.59 4.51
CA VAL A 84 4.46 3.49 3.06
C VAL A 84 3.60 4.62 2.56
N SER A 85 4.14 5.46 1.68
CA SER A 85 3.35 6.42 0.91
C SER A 85 3.05 5.85 -0.46
N PHE A 86 1.93 6.28 -1.04
CA PHE A 86 1.56 5.85 -2.39
C PHE A 86 0.84 6.95 -3.15
N THR A 87 1.14 7.02 -4.44
CA THR A 87 0.49 7.90 -5.39
C THR A 87 -0.48 7.10 -6.24
N TYR A 88 -1.70 7.57 -6.37
CA TYR A 88 -2.74 6.92 -7.15
C TYR A 88 -3.61 7.92 -7.91
N LYS A 89 -4.29 7.42 -8.94
CA LYS A 89 -5.31 8.17 -9.67
C LYS A 89 -6.64 7.46 -9.52
N THR A 90 -7.66 8.20 -9.12
CA THR A 90 -9.03 7.70 -9.11
C THR A 90 -9.46 7.41 -10.54
N LEU A 91 -10.06 6.24 -10.78
CA LEU A 91 -10.62 5.92 -12.08
C LEU A 91 -11.97 6.62 -12.28
N PRO A 92 -12.29 7.09 -13.50
CA PRO A 92 -13.63 7.57 -13.81
C PRO A 92 -14.65 6.44 -13.57
N ASN A 93 -15.79 6.78 -12.95
CA ASN A 93 -16.86 5.86 -12.53
C ASN A 93 -16.55 4.96 -11.32
N SER A 94 -15.65 5.37 -10.42
CA SER A 94 -15.59 4.74 -9.10
C SER A 94 -16.93 4.87 -8.37
N GLU A 95 -17.47 3.75 -7.87
CA GLU A 95 -18.76 3.71 -7.16
C GLU A 95 -18.74 4.43 -5.81
N SER A 96 -17.54 4.74 -5.30
CA SER A 96 -17.30 5.43 -4.03
C SER A 96 -16.36 6.62 -4.23
N ASP A 97 -16.51 7.65 -3.38
CA ASP A 97 -15.62 8.82 -3.29
C ASP A 97 -14.40 8.58 -2.38
N LYS A 98 -14.30 7.37 -1.82
CA LYS A 98 -13.23 6.93 -0.93
C LYS A 98 -12.80 5.50 -1.22
N ALA A 99 -11.53 5.20 -0.96
CA ALA A 99 -11.00 3.84 -0.94
C ALA A 99 -10.47 3.50 0.46
N HIS A 100 -10.93 2.40 1.05
CA HIS A 100 -10.21 1.80 2.16
C HIS A 100 -9.07 0.93 1.62
N ILE A 101 -7.87 1.19 2.14
CA ILE A 101 -6.62 0.61 1.67
C ILE A 101 -5.90 0.00 2.86
N GLU A 102 -5.60 -1.29 2.75
CA GLU A 102 -4.85 -2.05 3.74
C GLU A 102 -3.43 -2.29 3.25
N LEU A 103 -2.47 -2.15 4.15
CA LEU A 103 -1.09 -2.53 3.95
C LEU A 103 -0.81 -3.84 4.68
N TRP A 104 -0.25 -4.81 3.96
CA TRP A 104 0.09 -6.13 4.49
C TRP A 104 1.58 -6.41 4.31
N GLY A 105 2.22 -6.91 5.36
CA GLY A 105 3.63 -7.32 5.37
C GLY A 105 3.79 -8.84 5.40
N LEU A 106 4.79 -9.35 4.68
CA LEU A 106 5.15 -10.78 4.64
C LEU A 106 6.61 -10.96 5.07
N LYS A 107 6.89 -12.06 5.77
CA LYS A 107 8.23 -12.44 6.23
C LYS A 107 8.85 -13.48 5.29
#